data_AF-A0A9P0C8P4-F1
#
_entry.id   AF-A0A9P0C8P4-F1
#
_cell.length_a   1.000
_cell.length_b   1.000
_cell.length_c   1.000
_cell.angle_alpha   90.00
_cell.angle_beta   90.00
_cell.angle_gamma   90.00
#
_symmetry.space_group_name_H-M   'P 1'
#
loop_
_entity.id
_entity.type
_entity.pdbx_description
1 polymer ?
#
loop_
_entity_poly.entity_id
_entity_poly.type
_entity_poly.pdbx_seq_one_letter_code
_entity_poly.pdbx_strand_id
1 'polypeptide(L)'
;MKYSDHWRGTSATIVPVEGSYVWGAIWRIHNKDMPALDRQEGVDTNWYFPKTVEIITLEGSKVQCRTYQQTINPPVCKEDEELPLERRPSTTYLDCIINGAIECKLPEDYIEKLKKILHNGNEASPKMIEQLNSL
;
A
#
# COMPACT_ATOMS: atom_id res chain seq x y z
N MET A 1 3.16 -10.86 7.61
CA MET A 1 3.36 -9.40 7.54
C MET A 1 4.84 -9.10 7.53
N LYS A 2 5.28 -8.27 6.58
CA LYS A 2 6.69 -7.89 6.47
C LYS A 2 6.93 -6.47 7.02
N TYR A 3 7.78 -6.39 8.03
CA TYR A 3 8.29 -5.13 8.57
C TYR A 3 9.44 -4.63 7.70
N SER A 4 9.41 -3.36 7.30
CA SER A 4 10.47 -2.74 6.50
C SER A 4 11.40 -1.92 7.37
N ASP A 5 12.71 -2.19 7.29
CA ASP A 5 13.72 -1.38 7.99
C ASP A 5 13.85 0.04 7.42
N HIS A 6 13.53 0.22 6.14
CA HIS A 6 13.56 1.53 5.48
C HIS A 6 12.42 2.41 5.98
N TRP A 7 11.21 1.84 6.10
CA TRP A 7 10.03 2.53 6.60
C TRP A 7 9.93 2.50 8.12
N ARG A 8 10.63 1.59 8.80
CA ARG A 8 10.53 1.31 10.24
C ARG A 8 9.11 1.01 10.71
N GLY A 9 8.38 0.27 9.88
CA GLY A 9 6.99 -0.12 10.11
C GLY A 9 6.54 -1.19 9.15
N THR A 10 5.31 -1.68 9.37
CA THR A 10 4.74 -2.72 8.53
C THR A 10 4.18 -2.13 7.23
N SER A 11 4.56 -2.73 6.11
CA SER A 11 4.18 -2.29 4.76
C SER A 11 2.77 -2.76 4.37
N ALA A 12 2.13 -2.04 3.45
CA ALA A 12 0.75 -2.32 3.03
C ALA A 12 0.64 -3.63 2.23
N THR A 13 -0.51 -4.31 2.35
CA THR A 13 -0.87 -5.45 1.50
C THR A 13 -2.38 -5.52 1.35
N ILE A 14 -2.85 -6.23 0.32
CA ILE A 14 -4.26 -6.55 0.12
C ILE A 14 -4.52 -8.03 0.41
N VAL A 15 -5.68 -8.34 0.99
CA VAL A 15 -6.13 -9.72 1.24
C VAL A 15 -7.57 -9.84 0.73
N PRO A 16 -7.92 -10.86 -0.07
CA PRO A 16 -9.28 -11.05 -0.53
C PRO A 16 -10.23 -11.31 0.65
N VAL A 17 -11.24 -10.46 0.79
CA VAL A 17 -12.34 -10.61 1.74
C VAL A 17 -13.64 -10.38 0.98
N GLU A 18 -14.55 -11.33 1.04
CA GLU A 18 -15.82 -11.24 0.32
C GLU A 18 -16.64 -10.05 0.81
N GLY A 19 -17.23 -9.29 -0.13
CA GLY A 19 -17.97 -8.07 0.17
C GLY A 19 -17.11 -6.84 0.51
N SER A 20 -15.79 -6.95 0.56
CA SER A 20 -14.88 -5.83 0.81
C SER A 20 -14.27 -5.26 -0.48
N TYR A 21 -13.78 -4.02 -0.41
CA TYR A 21 -13.08 -3.35 -1.50
C TYR A 21 -11.98 -2.42 -0.95
N VAL A 22 -11.06 -2.02 -1.83
CA VAL A 22 -10.04 -1.01 -1.56
C VAL A 22 -10.06 0.03 -2.68
N TRP A 23 -9.79 1.29 -2.35
CA TRP A 23 -9.52 2.32 -3.33
C TRP A 23 -8.03 2.41 -3.63
N GLY A 24 -7.70 2.84 -4.84
CA GLY A 24 -6.32 3.03 -5.28
C GLY A 24 -6.24 3.88 -6.53
N ALA A 25 -5.02 4.10 -7.00
CA ALA A 25 -4.73 4.81 -8.24
C ALA A 25 -4.23 3.85 -9.32
N ILE A 26 -4.57 4.12 -10.59
CA ILE A 26 -4.12 3.34 -11.74
C ILE A 26 -3.04 4.12 -12.47
N TRP A 27 -1.87 3.51 -12.63
CA TRP A 27 -0.74 4.08 -13.36
C TRP A 27 -0.55 3.36 -14.71
N ARG A 28 -0.34 4.13 -15.77
CA ARG A 28 0.05 3.59 -17.09
C ARG A 28 1.56 3.72 -17.26
N ILE A 29 2.24 2.58 -17.29
CA ILE A 29 3.70 2.49 -17.35
C ILE A 29 4.08 1.61 -18.55
N HIS A 30 5.24 1.84 -19.16
CA HIS A 30 5.71 1.03 -20.28
C HIS A 30 6.15 -0.36 -19.79
N ASN A 31 5.82 -1.43 -20.52
CA ASN A 31 6.13 -2.82 -20.13
C ASN A 31 7.64 -3.08 -19.91
N LYS A 32 8.50 -2.30 -20.56
CA LYS A 32 9.97 -2.36 -20.37
C LYS A 32 10.39 -2.07 -18.92
N ASP A 33 9.58 -1.31 -18.18
CA ASP A 33 9.86 -0.89 -16.80
C ASP A 33 9.29 -1.89 -15.77
N MET A 34 8.52 -2.89 -16.23
CA MET A 34 7.96 -3.94 -15.37
C MET A 34 9.01 -4.67 -14.52
N PRO A 35 10.20 -5.06 -15.05
CA PRO A 35 11.23 -5.67 -14.20
C PRO A 35 11.78 -4.73 -13.13
N ALA A 36 11.75 -3.41 -13.35
CA ALA A 36 12.16 -2.45 -12.34
C ALA A 36 11.12 -2.35 -11.20
N LEU A 37 9.83 -2.37 -11.54
CA LEU A 37 8.73 -2.44 -10.57
C LEU A 37 8.82 -3.74 -9.75
N ASP A 38 9.01 -4.88 -10.39
CA ASP A 38 9.14 -6.18 -9.70
C ASP A 38 10.31 -6.18 -8.70
N ARG A 39 11.45 -5.58 -9.06
CA ARG A 39 12.59 -5.42 -8.13
C ARG A 39 12.28 -4.47 -6.98
N GLN A 40 11.59 -3.36 -7.23
CA GLN A 40 11.21 -2.40 -6.19
C GLN A 40 10.31 -3.05 -5.12
N GLU A 41 9.39 -3.91 -5.55
CA GLU A 41 8.47 -4.66 -4.68
C GLU A 41 9.12 -5.93 -4.07
N GLY A 42 10.40 -6.17 -4.35
CA GLY A 42 11.14 -7.31 -3.83
C GLY A 42 10.59 -8.66 -4.27
N VAL A 43 10.12 -8.78 -5.52
CA VAL A 43 9.61 -10.04 -6.08
C VAL A 43 10.69 -11.12 -6.10
N ASP A 44 11.93 -10.76 -6.44
CA ASP A 44 13.10 -11.63 -6.43
C ASP A 44 13.53 -12.09 -5.02
N THR A 45 13.16 -11.32 -4.00
CA THR A 45 13.39 -11.61 -2.58
C THR A 45 12.13 -12.08 -1.85
N ASN A 46 11.10 -12.48 -2.60
CA ASN A 46 9.85 -13.05 -2.11
C ASN A 46 9.11 -12.13 -1.11
N TRP A 47 9.23 -10.80 -1.23
CA TRP A 47 8.48 -9.81 -0.44
C TRP A 47 7.02 -9.73 -0.87
N TYR A 48 6.82 -9.44 -2.14
CA TYR A 48 5.53 -9.45 -2.78
C TYR A 48 5.56 -10.41 -3.97
N PHE A 49 4.38 -10.83 -4.39
CA PHE A 49 4.20 -11.47 -5.69
C PHE A 49 3.29 -10.59 -6.55
N PRO A 50 3.55 -10.52 -7.86
CA PRO A 50 2.69 -9.78 -8.77
C PRO A 50 1.35 -10.50 -8.97
N LYS A 51 0.28 -9.72 -9.02
CA LYS A 51 -1.09 -10.20 -9.22
C LYS A 51 -1.79 -9.32 -10.24
N THR A 52 -2.55 -9.93 -11.15
CA THR A 52 -3.49 -9.20 -12.00
C THR A 52 -4.85 -9.16 -11.32
N VAL A 53 -5.45 -7.98 -11.23
CA VAL A 53 -6.77 -7.75 -10.64
C VAL A 53 -7.66 -6.98 -11.60
N GLU A 54 -8.96 -7.28 -11.57
CA GLU A 54 -9.99 -6.48 -12.24
C GLU A 54 -10.34 -5.29 -11.34
N ILE A 55 -10.27 -4.08 -11.87
CA ILE A 55 -10.63 -2.83 -11.20
C ILE A 55 -11.86 -2.25 -11.89
N ILE A 56 -12.81 -1.76 -11.10
CA ILE A 56 -13.94 -0.96 -11.56
C ILE A 56 -13.57 0.51 -11.40
N THR A 57 -13.52 1.25 -12.51
CA THR A 57 -13.22 2.69 -12.50
C THR A 57 -14.42 3.51 -12.00
N LEU A 58 -14.22 4.80 -11.75
CA LEU A 58 -15.29 5.73 -11.35
C LEU A 58 -16.40 5.81 -12.40
N GLU A 59 -16.07 5.60 -13.67
CA GLU A 59 -17.00 5.55 -14.80
C GLU A 59 -17.68 4.18 -14.96
N GLY A 60 -17.41 3.22 -14.06
CA GLY A 60 -17.95 1.87 -14.10
C GLY A 60 -17.28 0.93 -15.11
N SER A 61 -16.19 1.37 -15.74
CA SER A 61 -15.44 0.53 -16.68
C SER A 61 -14.61 -0.52 -15.94
N LYS A 62 -14.46 -1.70 -16.53
CA LYS A 62 -13.61 -2.76 -16.00
C LYS A 62 -12.26 -2.76 -16.69
N VAL A 63 -11.18 -2.72 -15.91
CA VAL A 63 -9.80 -2.77 -16.42
C VAL A 63 -8.97 -3.78 -15.66
N GLN A 64 -8.07 -4.48 -16.36
CA GLN A 64 -7.12 -5.41 -15.75
C GLN A 64 -5.83 -4.66 -15.41
N CYS A 65 -5.41 -4.70 -14.15
CA CYS A 65 -4.22 -4.02 -13.68
C CYS A 65 -3.29 -4.96 -12.92
N ARG A 66 -1.98 -4.75 -13.06
CA ARG A 66 -0.98 -5.40 -12.23
C ARG A 66 -0.93 -4.67 -10.88
N THR A 67 -0.92 -5.45 -9.81
CA THR A 67 -0.68 -5.00 -8.43
C THR A 67 0.23 -6.01 -7.73
N TYR A 68 0.56 -5.77 -6.47
CA TYR A 68 1.44 -6.59 -5.66
C TYR A 68 0.77 -6.95 -4.34
N GLN A 69 0.92 -8.19 -3.92
CA GLN A 69 0.41 -8.70 -2.64
C GLN A 69 1.56 -9.34 -1.86
N GLN A 70 1.65 -9.10 -0.55
CA GLN A 70 2.66 -9.74 0.29
C GLN A 70 2.52 -11.26 0.23
N THR A 71 3.65 -11.96 0.28
CA THR A 71 3.68 -13.42 0.23
C THR A 71 3.19 -14.07 1.54
N ILE A 72 3.18 -13.31 2.64
CA ILE A 72 2.67 -13.72 3.96
C ILE A 72 1.57 -12.75 4.40
N ASN A 73 0.33 -13.15 4.16
CA ASN A 73 -0.85 -12.36 4.53
C ASN A 73 -1.03 -12.29 6.06
N PRO A 74 -1.45 -11.12 6.59
CA PRO A 74 -1.97 -11.07 7.95
C PRO A 74 -3.33 -11.78 8.07
N PRO A 75 -3.76 -12.12 9.29
CA PRO A 75 -5.17 -12.40 9.53
C PRO A 75 -6.02 -11.17 9.18
N VAL A 76 -7.23 -11.42 8.66
CA VAL A 76 -8.22 -10.38 8.37
C VAL A 76 -8.50 -9.61 9.66
N CYS A 77 -8.42 -8.28 9.59
CA CYS A 77 -8.83 -7.40 10.67
C CYS A 77 -10.29 -7.04 10.43
N LYS A 78 -11.15 -7.15 11.45
CA LYS A 78 -12.52 -6.62 11.34
C LYS A 78 -12.48 -5.09 11.31
N GLU A 79 -13.53 -4.47 10.79
CA GLU A 79 -13.60 -3.00 10.67
C GLU A 79 -13.54 -2.28 12.02
N ASP A 80 -13.96 -2.94 13.10
CA ASP A 80 -13.98 -2.45 14.47
C ASP A 80 -12.76 -2.87 15.31
N GLU A 81 -11.86 -3.70 14.76
CA GLU A 81 -10.67 -4.15 15.45
C GLU A 81 -9.48 -3.21 15.20
N GLU A 82 -8.81 -2.78 16.28
CA GLU A 82 -7.57 -2.05 16.15
C GLU A 82 -6.44 -2.96 15.65
N LEU A 83 -5.61 -2.44 14.73
CA LEU A 83 -4.41 -3.15 14.31
C LEU A 83 -3.45 -3.31 15.51
N PRO A 84 -2.94 -4.52 15.78
CA PRO A 84 -1.96 -4.72 16.83
C PRO A 84 -0.64 -4.05 16.42
N LEU A 85 0.18 -3.68 17.42
CA LEU A 85 1.34 -2.80 17.23
C LEU A 85 2.31 -3.29 16.13
N GLU A 86 2.54 -4.60 16.06
CA GLU A 86 3.41 -5.26 15.08
C GLU A 86 2.88 -5.18 13.64
N ARG A 87 1.61 -4.83 13.45
CA ARG A 87 0.99 -4.64 12.13
C ARG A 87 0.84 -3.18 11.74
N ARG A 88 1.22 -2.25 12.62
CA ARG A 88 1.06 -0.81 12.36
C ARG A 88 2.15 -0.29 11.41
N PRO A 89 1.80 0.61 10.47
CA PRO A 89 2.79 1.32 9.68
C PRO A 89 3.58 2.30 10.56
N SER A 90 4.68 2.83 10.02
CA SER A 90 5.32 4.01 10.61
C SER A 90 4.54 5.28 10.29
N THR A 91 4.78 6.34 11.04
CA THR A 91 4.12 7.64 10.81
C THR A 91 4.44 8.16 9.41
N THR A 92 5.72 8.20 9.03
CA THR A 92 6.15 8.66 7.71
C THR A 92 5.55 7.85 6.56
N TYR A 93 5.43 6.53 6.71
CA TYR A 93 4.84 5.68 5.68
C TYR A 93 3.33 5.93 5.53
N LEU A 94 2.62 6.07 6.65
CA LEU A 94 1.19 6.37 6.63
C LEU A 94 0.91 7.76 6.04
N ASP A 95 1.72 8.77 6.39
CA ASP A 95 1.61 10.11 5.81
C ASP A 95 1.83 10.08 4.30
N CYS A 96 2.80 9.32 3.81
CA CYS A 96 3.03 9.13 2.38
C CYS A 96 1.80 8.53 1.68
N ILE A 97 1.14 7.54 2.29
CA ILE A 97 -0.08 6.93 1.75
C ILE A 97 -1.22 7.93 1.72
N ILE A 98 -1.44 8.69 2.80
CA ILE A 98 -2.53 9.67 2.91
C ILE A 98 -2.31 10.80 1.90
N ASN A 99 -1.09 11.33 1.78
CA ASN A 99 -0.76 12.38 0.82
C ASN A 99 -0.97 11.90 -0.62
N GLY A 100 -0.52 10.69 -0.96
CA GLY A 100 -0.78 10.08 -2.26
C GLY A 100 -2.28 9.89 -2.54
N ALA A 101 -3.06 9.50 -1.53
CA ALA A 101 -4.51 9.37 -1.67
C ALA A 101 -5.20 10.71 -1.94
N ILE A 102 -4.75 11.79 -1.28
CA ILE A 102 -5.24 13.16 -1.50
C ILE A 102 -4.88 13.64 -2.91
N GLU A 103 -3.62 13.47 -3.31
CA GLU A 103 -3.13 13.88 -4.64
C GLU A 103 -3.87 13.17 -5.77
N CYS A 104 -4.12 11.87 -5.60
CA CYS A 104 -4.89 11.05 -6.54
C CYS A 104 -6.40 11.26 -6.45
N LYS A 105 -6.88 12.15 -5.56
CA LYS A 105 -8.30 12.48 -5.37
C LYS A 105 -9.17 11.24 -5.10
N LEU A 106 -8.68 10.34 -4.23
CA LEU A 106 -9.49 9.24 -3.73
C LEU A 106 -10.71 9.79 -2.97
N PRO A 107 -11.80 9.01 -2.83
CA PRO A 107 -12.97 9.46 -2.09
C PRO A 107 -12.64 9.92 -0.67
N GLU A 108 -13.28 11.00 -0.25
CA GLU A 108 -13.02 11.66 1.04
C GLU A 108 -13.24 10.69 2.21
N ASP A 109 -14.29 9.87 2.16
CA ASP A 109 -14.59 8.87 3.18
C ASP A 109 -13.48 7.81 3.29
N TYR A 110 -12.81 7.47 2.18
CA TYR A 110 -11.67 6.56 2.19
C TYR A 110 -10.42 7.21 2.77
N ILE A 111 -10.16 8.48 2.44
CA ILE A 111 -9.05 9.25 3.03
C ILE A 111 -9.24 9.37 4.56
N GLU A 112 -10.46 9.63 5.02
CA GLU A 112 -10.77 9.65 6.46
C GLU A 112 -10.62 8.28 7.13
N LYS A 113 -10.89 7.17 6.41
CA LYS A 113 -10.56 5.82 6.90
C LYS A 113 -9.05 5.62 7.04
N LEU A 114 -8.24 6.07 6.07
CA LEU A 114 -6.78 5.98 6.14
C LEU A 114 -6.21 6.76 7.32
N LYS A 115 -6.71 7.98 7.58
CA LYS A 115 -6.27 8.83 8.71
C LYS A 115 -6.55 8.22 10.08
N LYS A 116 -7.51 7.30 10.20
CA LYS A 116 -7.84 6.59 11.45
C LYS A 116 -6.92 5.41 11.72
N ILE A 117 -6.07 5.00 10.77
CA ILE A 117 -5.13 3.90 10.97
C ILE A 117 -4.09 4.32 12.00
N LEU A 118 -3.94 3.51 13.05
CA LEU A 118 -2.93 3.73 14.07
C LEU A 118 -1.55 3.37 13.52
N HIS A 119 -0.58 4.27 13.67
CA HIS A 119 0.84 4.02 13.39
C HIS A 119 1.60 3.57 14.64
N ASN A 120 2.81 3.04 14.46
CA ASN A 120 3.69 2.61 15.55
C ASN A 120 4.51 3.76 16.19
N GLY A 121 4.42 4.97 15.62
CA GLY A 121 5.11 6.16 16.14
C GLY A 121 6.57 6.32 15.68
N ASN A 122 7.08 5.38 14.87
CA ASN A 122 8.40 5.51 14.28
C ASN A 122 8.35 6.45 13.07
N GLU A 123 9.46 7.14 12.83
CA GLU A 123 9.75 7.75 11.53
C GLU A 123 10.50 6.77 10.63
N ALA A 124 10.45 6.98 9.31
CA ALA A 124 11.27 6.23 8.37
C ALA A 124 12.78 6.43 8.63
N SER A 125 13.62 5.58 8.04
CA SER A 125 15.07 5.73 8.14
C SER A 125 15.54 7.08 7.56
N PRO A 126 16.64 7.68 8.07
CA PRO A 126 17.13 8.96 7.56
C PRO A 126 17.36 8.97 6.04
N LYS A 127 17.89 7.87 5.51
CA LYS A 127 18.08 7.67 4.05
C LYS A 127 16.76 7.71 3.29
N MET A 128 15.69 7.10 3.83
CA MET A 128 14.37 7.12 3.21
C MET A 128 13.77 8.53 3.24
N ILE A 129 13.91 9.25 4.36
CA ILE A 129 13.43 10.63 4.49
C ILE A 129 14.14 11.54 3.48
N GLU A 130 15.46 11.41 3.32
CA GLU A 130 16.22 12.16 2.32
C GLU A 130 15.72 11.89 0.89
N GLN A 131 15.44 10.63 0.56
CA GLN A 131 14.87 10.26 -0.74
C GLN A 131 13.50 10.90 -0.97
N LEU A 132 12.61 10.88 0.02
CA LEU A 132 11.29 11.49 -0.09
C LEU A 132 11.35 13.01 -0.29
N ASN A 133 12.30 13.69 0.36
CA ASN A 133 12.48 15.14 0.24
C ASN A 133 13.17 15.55 -1.08
N SER A 134 13.65 14.59 -1.87
CA SER A 134 14.31 14.85 -3.15
C SER A 134 13.39 14.74 -4.37
N LEU A 135 12.12 14.38 -4.15
CA LEU A 135 11.05 14.29 -5.15
C LEU A 135 10.33 15.64 -5.32
#